data_AF-A0A1X2GFW5-F1
#
_entry.id   AF-A0A1X2GFW5-F1
#
_cell.length_a   1.000
_cell.length_b   1.000
_cell.length_c   1.000
_cell.angle_alpha   90.00
_cell.angle_beta   90.00
_cell.angle_gamma   90.00
#
_symmetry.space_group_name_H-M   'P 1'
#
loop_
_entity.id
_entity.type
_entity.pdbx_description
1 polymer ?
#
loop_
_entity_poly.entity_id
_entity_poly.type
_entity_poly.pdbx_seq_one_letter_code
_entity_poly.pdbx_strand_id
1 'polypeptide(L)' 'DKLAGTIAFFSLNALFIYYSFWVLLMPFVDEGHLLHNYFPNYQYAIKVPVVIMIVGLTVILTFLGTIMVESRQ' A
#
# COMPACT_ATOMS: atom_id res chain seq x y z
N ASP A 1 -12.33 -20.13 -12.62
CA ASP A 1 -11.58 -20.13 -11.33
C ASP A 1 -10.07 -20.13 -11.50
N LYS A 2 -9.46 -21.14 -12.14
CA LYS A 2 -7.99 -21.26 -12.23
C LYS A 2 -7.30 -20.11 -13.01
N LEU A 3 -7.93 -19.63 -14.08
CA LEU A 3 -7.38 -18.59 -14.96
C LEU A 3 -7.39 -17.19 -14.32
N ALA A 4 -8.45 -16.88 -13.56
CA ALA A 4 -8.54 -15.65 -12.77
C ALA A 4 -7.47 -15.61 -11.67
N GLY A 5 -7.23 -16.75 -11.00
CA GLY A 5 -6.16 -16.88 -10.00
C GLY A 5 -4.77 -16.65 -10.58
N THR A 6 -4.48 -17.19 -11.77
CA THR A 6 -3.19 -16.98 -12.44
C THR A 6 -3.00 -15.53 -12.86
N ILE A 7 -4.01 -14.89 -13.45
CA ILE A 7 -3.94 -13.46 -13.82
C ILE A 7 -3.71 -12.60 -12.58
N ALA A 8 -4.50 -12.82 -11.52
CA ALA A 8 -4.35 -12.10 -10.27
C ALA A 8 -2.95 -12.28 -9.67
N PHE A 9 -2.40 -13.50 -9.70
CA PHE A 9 -1.05 -13.77 -9.20
C PHE A 9 0.03 -12.97 -9.95
N PHE A 10 0.01 -13.00 -11.29
CA PHE A 10 0.98 -12.24 -12.08
C PHE A 10 0.80 -10.73 -11.91
N SER A 11 -0.44 -10.23 -11.87
CA SER A 11 -0.71 -8.82 -11.61
C SER A 11 -0.20 -8.38 -10.24
N LEU A 12 -0.47 -9.15 -9.19
CA LEU A 12 -0.02 -8.84 -7.84
C LEU A 12 1.51 -8.89 -7.74
N ASN A 13 2.14 -9.86 -8.40
CA ASN A 13 3.59 -9.99 -8.42
C ASN A 13 4.26 -8.80 -9.15
N ALA A 14 3.71 -8.38 -10.29
CA ALA A 14 4.19 -7.19 -11.01
C ALA A 14 4.06 -5.92 -10.15
N LEU A 15 2.92 -5.73 -9.46
CA LEU A 15 2.72 -4.61 -8.55
C LEU A 15 3.69 -4.65 -7.36
N PHE A 16 3.93 -5.83 -6.78
CA PHE A 16 4.90 -6.01 -5.69
C PHE A 16 6.32 -5.65 -6.10
N ILE A 17 6.74 -6.09 -7.28
CA ILE A 17 8.07 -5.78 -7.83
C ILE A 17 8.19 -4.28 -8.06
N TYR A 18 7.22 -3.64 -8.70
CA TYR A 18 7.20 -2.20 -8.94
C TYR A 18 7.33 -1.41 -7.62
N TYR A 19 6.55 -1.80 -6.61
CA TYR A 19 6.56 -1.14 -5.30
C TYR A 19 7.88 -1.36 -4.55
N SER A 20 8.42 -2.59 -4.59
CA SER A 20 9.69 -2.92 -3.93
C SER A 20 10.85 -2.15 -4.54
N PHE A 21 10.93 -2.10 -5.87
CA PHE A 21 11.95 -1.28 -6.56
C PHE A 21 11.75 0.20 -6.27
N TRP A 22 10.52 0.71 -6.27
CA TRP A 22 10.25 2.12 -5.97
C TRP A 22 10.71 2.52 -4.57
N VAL A 23 10.41 1.71 -3.54
CA VAL A 23 10.83 1.97 -2.15
C VAL A 23 12.34 1.81 -1.97
N LEU A 24 12.96 0.82 -2.60
CA LEU A 24 14.39 0.53 -2.44
C LEU A 24 15.28 1.48 -3.25
N LEU A 25 14.86 1.92 -4.43
CA LEU A 25 15.69 2.76 -5.31
C LEU A 25 15.57 4.26 -5.00
N MET A 26 14.40 4.74 -4.57
CA MET A 26 14.24 6.17 -4.25
C MET A 26 15.20 6.76 -3.21
N PRO A 27 15.67 6.06 -2.15
CA PRO A 27 16.67 6.63 -1.25
C PRO A 27 18.07 6.80 -1.88
N PHE A 28 18.31 6.25 -3.06
CA PHE A 28 19.61 6.33 -3.76
C PHE A 28 19.57 7.21 -5.01
N VAL A 29 18.43 7.83 -5.33
CA VAL A 29 18.26 8.71 -6.50
C VAL A 29 18.15 10.17 -6.03
N ASP A 30 19.06 11.02 -6.48
CA ASP A 30 19.06 12.46 -6.17
C ASP A 30 17.86 13.20 -6.81
N GLU A 31 17.36 14.22 -6.10
CA GLU A 31 16.15 15.01 -6.41
C GLU A 31 16.19 15.77 -7.76
N GLY A 32 17.31 15.75 -8.49
CA GLY A 32 17.53 16.47 -9.75
C GLY A 32 17.48 15.63 -11.03
N HIS A 33 17.13 14.34 -10.97
CA HIS A 33 17.13 13.45 -12.13
C HIS A 33 15.78 13.29 -12.81
N LEU A 34 15.80 13.08 -14.14
CA LEU A 34 14.62 12.84 -15.01
C LEU A 34 13.73 11.67 -14.54
N LEU A 35 14.26 10.80 -13.68
CA LEU A 35 13.54 9.69 -13.05
C LEU A 35 12.43 10.17 -12.09
N HIS A 36 12.46 11.41 -11.60
CA HIS A 36 11.41 11.98 -10.73
C HIS A 36 10.08 12.25 -11.45
N ASN A 37 10.10 12.32 -12.80
CA ASN A 37 8.87 12.40 -13.60
C ASN A 37 8.20 11.02 -13.78
N TYR A 38 8.97 9.94 -13.69
CA TYR A 38 8.45 8.56 -13.78
C TYR A 38 8.14 7.96 -12.42
N PHE A 39 8.79 8.44 -11.35
CA PHE A 39 8.59 8.00 -9.98
C PHE A 39 8.16 9.19 -9.11
N PRO A 40 6.93 9.19 -8.55
CA PRO A 40 6.49 10.21 -7.63
C PRO A 40 7.46 10.34 -6.45
N ASN A 41 7.69 11.58 -6.02
CA ASN A 41 8.64 11.98 -4.99
C ASN A 41 8.65 11.03 -3.76
N TYR A 42 9.82 10.80 -3.13
CA TYR A 42 10.06 9.83 -2.03
C TYR A 42 9.05 9.88 -0.89
N GLN A 43 8.48 11.05 -0.65
CA GLN A 43 7.42 11.24 0.35
C GLN A 43 6.22 10.32 0.13
N TYR A 44 5.90 9.97 -1.12
CA TYR A 44 4.77 9.09 -1.44
C TYR A 44 5.02 7.63 -1.05
N ALA A 45 6.26 7.13 -1.14
CA ALA A 45 6.59 5.76 -0.71
C ALA A 45 6.35 5.53 0.79
N ILE A 46 6.53 6.56 1.61
CA ILE A 46 6.25 6.52 3.05
C ILE A 46 4.77 6.78 3.32
N LYS A 47 4.11 7.68 2.57
CA LYS A 47 2.70 8.02 2.78
C LYS A 47 1.76 6.84 2.48
N VAL A 48 2.03 6.05 1.44
CA VAL A 48 1.18 4.90 1.06
C VAL A 48 0.98 3.88 2.19
N PRO A 49 2.02 3.31 2.83
CA PRO A 49 1.83 2.36 3.93
C PRO A 49 1.19 3.00 5.15
N VAL A 50 1.49 4.28 5.43
CA VAL A 50 0.88 5.02 6.55
C VAL A 50 -0.63 5.17 6.35
N VAL A 51 -1.08 5.54 5.14
CA VAL A 51 -2.52 5.65 4.83
C VAL A 51 -3.21 4.30 4.98
N ILE A 52 -2.60 3.21 4.48
CA ILE A 52 -3.15 1.86 4.63
C ILE A 52 -3.26 1.46 6.10
N MET A 53 -2.25 1.76 6.92
CA MET A 53 -2.29 1.50 8.36
C MET A 53 -3.40 2.27 9.05
N ILE A 54 -3.56 3.56 8.76
CA ILE A 54 -4.60 4.40 9.36
C ILE A 54 -5.99 3.90 8.97
N VAL A 55 -6.21 3.60 7.70
CA VAL A 55 -7.49 3.07 7.21
C VAL A 55 -7.78 1.71 7.85
N GLY A 56 -6.81 0.80 7.88
CA GLY A 56 -6.93 -0.50 8.53
C GLY A 56 -7.27 -0.38 10.02
N LEU A 57 -6.56 0.48 10.74
CA LEU A 57 -6.81 0.74 12.15
C LEU A 57 -8.22 1.31 12.36
N THR A 58 -8.64 2.26 11.53
CA THR A 58 -9.98 2.85 11.61
C THR A 58 -11.06 1.80 11.42
N VAL A 59 -10.90 0.89 10.46
CA VAL A 59 -11.82 -0.24 10.23
C VAL A 59 -11.87 -1.16 11.44
N ILE A 60 -10.70 -1.54 11.98
CA ILE A 60 -10.62 -2.41 13.18
C ILE A 60 -11.30 -1.76 14.38
N LEU A 61 -11.02 -0.47 14.64
CA LEU A 61 -11.62 0.26 15.76
C LEU A 61 -13.13 0.42 15.59
N THR A 62 -13.60 0.69 14.38
CA THR A 62 -15.03 0.79 14.08
C THR A 62 -15.71 -0.55 14.34
N PHE A 63 -15.14 -1.65 13.84
CA PHE A 63 -15.65 -2.99 14.07
C PHE A 63 -15.66 -3.36 15.55
N LEU A 64 -14.56 -3.10 16.27
CA LEU A 64 -14.44 -3.31 17.71
C LEU A 64 -15.47 -2.48 18.50
N GLY A 65 -15.71 -1.23 18.09
CA GLY A 65 -16.73 -0.37 18.67
C GLY A 65 -18.13 -0.95 18.52
N THR A 66 -18.48 -1.43 17.32
CA THR A 66 -19.79 -2.05 17.06
C THR A 66 -20.02 -3.26 17.96
N ILE A 67 -19.05 -4.17 18.08
CA ILE A 67 -19.19 -5.36 18.92
C ILE A 67 -19.26 -5.02 20.42
N MET A 68 -18.52 -3.99 20.88
CA MET A 68 -18.62 -3.50 22.25
C MET A 68 -20.01 -2.94 22.55
N VAL A 69 -20.62 -2.21 21.61
CA VAL A 69 -21.97 -1.65 21.77
C VAL A 69 -23.02 -2.77 21.78
N GLU A 70 -22.95 -3.74 20.87
CA GLU A 70 -23.88 -4.88 20.85
C GLU A 70 -23.77 -5.73 22.12
N SER A 71 -22.58 -5.95 22.67
CA SER A 71 -22.42 -6.71 23.91
C SER A 71 -23.04 -6.06 25.15
N ARG A 72 -23.39 -4.77 25.07
CA ARG A 72 -23.95 -3.98 26.17
C ARG A 72 -25.48 -3.85 26.09
N GLN A 73 -26.08 -4.18 24.94
CA GLN A 73 -27.53 -4.31 24.79
C GLN A 73 -28.00 -5.69 25.26
#